data_AF-A0A2I0VPH2-F1
#
_entry.id   AF-A0A2I0VPH2-F1
#
_cell.length_a   1.000
_cell.length_b   1.000
_cell.length_c   1.000
_cell.angle_alpha   90.00
_cell.angle_beta   90.00
_cell.angle_gamma   90.00
#
_symmetry.space_group_name_H-M   'P 1'
#
loop_
_entity.id
_entity.type
_entity.pdbx_description
1 polymer ?
#
loop_
_entity_poly.entity_id
_entity_poly.type
_entity_poly.pdbx_seq_one_letter_code
_entity_poly.pdbx_strand_id
1 'polypeptide(L)'
;MKHGVTINEHLNDFTNMLAYLLNLDEDVGDEDKALLLLNSLSDEYENFTMSLIHRKEVLNYGEVTIVPLNHEFWCRDKESAKINSAEALTLQRRISKK
;
A
#
# COMPACT_ATOMS: atom_id res chain seq x y z
N MET A 1 1.01 9.26 4.30
CA MET A 1 1.56 8.08 4.98
C MET A 1 3.02 8.37 5.25
N LYS A 2 3.54 8.05 6.43
CA LYS A 2 4.98 8.27 6.71
C LYS A 2 5.80 7.18 6.04
N HIS A 3 7.00 7.52 5.59
CA HIS A 3 7.92 6.56 4.99
C HIS A 3 8.32 5.50 6.03
N GLY A 4 8.25 4.22 5.65
CA GLY A 4 8.54 3.08 6.54
C GLY A 4 7.36 2.57 7.39
N VAL A 5 6.16 3.13 7.23
CA VAL A 5 4.91 2.59 7.80
C VAL A 5 4.26 1.67 6.78
N THR A 6 3.81 0.49 7.21
CA THR A 6 3.10 -0.45 6.31
C THR A 6 1.71 0.09 5.97
N ILE A 7 1.15 -0.26 4.80
CA ILE A 7 -0.23 0.13 4.46
C ILE A 7 -1.22 -0.36 5.52
N ASN A 8 -0.96 -1.52 6.12
CA ASN A 8 -1.86 -2.09 7.12
C ASN A 8 -1.91 -1.24 8.41
N GLU A 9 -0.75 -0.74 8.87
CA GLU A 9 -0.69 0.21 9.99
C GLU A 9 -1.36 1.53 9.64
N HIS A 10 -1.10 2.07 8.43
CA HIS A 10 -1.73 3.30 7.96
C HIS A 10 -3.26 3.16 7.84
N LEU A 11 -3.77 2.02 7.37
CA LEU A 11 -5.20 1.73 7.30
C LEU A 11 -5.85 1.66 8.68
N ASN A 12 -5.16 1.11 9.67
CA ASN A 12 -5.65 1.04 11.04
C ASN A 12 -5.73 2.46 11.66
N ASP A 13 -4.71 3.28 11.48
CA ASP A 13 -4.71 4.68 11.92
C ASP A 13 -5.81 5.50 11.22
N PHE A 14 -5.97 5.30 9.91
CA PHE A 14 -7.02 5.96 9.13
C PHE A 14 -8.42 5.55 9.60
N THR A 15 -8.65 4.26 9.87
CA THR A 15 -9.94 3.77 10.37
C THR A 15 -10.25 4.32 11.77
N ASN A 16 -9.24 4.43 12.64
CA ASN A 16 -9.38 5.08 13.94
C ASN A 16 -9.75 6.56 13.79
N MET A 17 -9.13 7.27 12.84
CA MET A 17 -9.46 8.67 12.54
C MET A 17 -10.92 8.84 12.09
N LEU A 18 -11.41 7.96 11.22
CA LEU A 18 -12.82 7.95 10.81
C LEU A 18 -13.77 7.68 11.98
N ALA A 19 -13.40 6.77 12.88
CA ALA A 19 -14.18 6.51 14.09
C ALA A 19 -14.21 7.73 15.03
N TYR A 20 -13.11 8.48 15.13
CA TYR A 20 -13.08 9.74 15.88
C TYR A 20 -13.99 10.80 15.26
N LEU A 21 -14.01 10.94 13.92
CA LEU A 21 -14.91 11.87 13.23
C LEU A 21 -16.37 11.48 13.46
N LEU A 22 -16.69 10.20 13.35
CA LEU A 22 -18.04 9.70 13.61
C LEU A 22 -18.49 9.97 15.05
N ASN A 23 -17.58 9.86 16.03
CA ASN A 23 -17.87 10.22 17.42
C ASN A 23 -18.11 11.72 17.63
N LEU A 24 -17.69 12.57 16.69
CA LEU A 24 -17.98 14.01 16.66
C LEU A 24 -19.24 14.34 15.84
N ASP A 25 -20.03 13.32 15.49
CA ASP A 25 -21.23 13.44 14.65
C ASP A 25 -20.93 13.84 13.18
N GLU A 26 -19.68 13.66 12.75
CA GLU A 26 -19.25 13.85 11.36
C GLU A 26 -19.15 12.49 10.66
N ASP A 27 -20.14 12.17 9.83
CA ASP A 27 -20.12 10.98 8.98
C ASP A 27 -19.55 11.33 7.60
N VAL A 28 -18.44 10.68 7.26
CA VAL A 28 -17.76 10.83 5.98
C VAL A 28 -18.34 9.80 5.00
N GLY A 29 -18.79 10.22 3.82
CA GLY A 29 -19.30 9.30 2.80
C GLY A 29 -18.25 8.27 2.35
N ASP A 30 -18.69 7.11 1.85
CA ASP A 30 -17.76 6.04 1.43
C ASP A 30 -16.82 6.46 0.29
N GLU A 31 -17.30 7.29 -0.63
CA GLU A 31 -16.49 7.85 -1.71
C GLU A 31 -15.44 8.83 -1.17
N ASP A 32 -15.84 9.71 -0.24
CA ASP A 32 -14.93 10.65 0.42
C ASP A 32 -13.88 9.92 1.25
N LYS A 33 -14.28 8.88 2.01
CA LYS A 33 -13.36 7.99 2.73
C LYS A 33 -12.32 7.39 1.79
N ALA A 34 -12.74 6.92 0.61
CA ALA A 34 -11.85 6.34 -0.39
C ALA A 34 -10.87 7.38 -0.97
N LEU A 35 -11.37 8.57 -1.32
CA LEU A 35 -10.54 9.67 -1.83
C LEU A 35 -9.54 10.18 -0.80
N LEU A 36 -9.97 10.34 0.46
CA LEU A 36 -9.10 10.74 1.56
C LEU A 36 -8.01 9.69 1.81
N LEU A 37 -8.36 8.40 1.79
CA LEU A 37 -7.39 7.32 1.91
C LEU A 37 -6.36 7.39 0.78
N LEU A 38 -6.80 7.50 -0.47
CA LEU A 38 -5.91 7.57 -1.64
C LEU A 38 -4.96 8.77 -1.61
N ASN A 39 -5.45 9.95 -1.22
CA ASN A 39 -4.64 11.16 -1.06
C ASN A 39 -3.68 11.07 0.15
N SER A 40 -3.98 10.20 1.11
CA SER A 40 -3.13 9.97 2.28
C SER A 40 -2.02 8.94 2.04
N LEU A 41 -1.99 8.24 0.90
CA LEU A 41 -0.91 7.30 0.56
C LEU A 41 0.40 8.04 0.25
N SER A 42 1.52 7.31 0.22
CA SER A 42 2.81 7.86 -0.19
C SER A 42 2.91 7.97 -1.71
N ASP A 43 3.80 8.81 -2.22
CA ASP A 43 4.03 9.04 -3.66
C ASP A 43 4.32 7.76 -4.46
N GLU A 44 4.85 6.72 -3.80
CA GLU A 44 5.04 5.38 -4.39
C GLU A 44 3.75 4.75 -4.94
N TYR A 45 2.60 5.18 -4.42
CA TYR A 45 1.27 4.75 -4.83
C TYR A 45 0.59 5.74 -5.77
N GLU A 46 1.24 6.83 -6.19
CA GLU A 46 0.64 7.87 -7.04
C GLU A 46 0.11 7.29 -8.36
N ASN A 47 0.94 6.52 -9.08
CA ASN A 47 0.52 5.86 -10.33
C ASN A 47 -0.63 4.88 -10.13
N PHE A 48 -0.66 4.23 -8.97
CA PHE A 48 -1.70 3.29 -8.60
C PHE A 48 -3.02 4.01 -8.30
N THR A 49 -2.97 5.07 -7.49
CA THR A 49 -4.08 5.97 -7.18
C THR A 49 -4.66 6.57 -8.46
N MET A 50 -3.82 7.09 -9.34
CA MET A 50 -4.25 7.70 -10.60
C MET A 50 -4.92 6.68 -11.53
N SER A 51 -4.40 5.45 -11.57
CA SER A 51 -5.01 4.36 -12.35
C SER A 51 -6.37 3.94 -11.79
N LEU A 52 -6.54 3.95 -10.47
CA LEU A 52 -7.80 3.62 -9.80
C LEU A 52 -8.88 4.67 -10.06
N ILE A 53 -8.53 5.95 -9.94
CA ILE A 53 -9.43 7.09 -10.20
C ILE A 53 -9.87 7.09 -11.67
N HIS A 54 -8.97 6.82 -12.61
CA HIS A 54 -9.34 6.79 -14.03
C HIS A 54 -10.16 5.54 -14.43
N ARG A 55 -10.00 4.43 -13.70
CA ARG A 55 -10.64 3.15 -14.06
C ARG A 55 -12.05 3.01 -13.47
N LYS A 56 -12.34 3.68 -12.36
CA LYS A 56 -13.63 3.57 -11.67
C LYS A 56 -14.33 4.91 -11.57
N GLU A 57 -15.60 4.89 -11.98
CA GLU A 57 -16.51 6.05 -11.91
C GLU A 57 -17.01 6.30 -10.48
N VAL A 58 -17.10 5.25 -9.64
CA VAL A 58 -17.45 5.33 -8.22
C VAL A 58 -16.40 4.59 -7.39
N LEU A 59 -15.84 5.26 -6.38
CA LEU A 59 -14.86 4.68 -5.48
C LEU A 59 -15.55 4.17 -4.21
N ASN A 60 -15.28 2.92 -3.85
CA ASN A 60 -15.75 2.32 -2.61
C ASN A 60 -14.57 2.11 -1.64
N TYR A 61 -14.72 2.56 -0.39
CA TYR A 61 -13.69 2.44 0.63
C TYR A 61 -13.20 0.99 0.81
N GLY A 62 -14.11 0.02 0.87
CA GLY A 62 -13.76 -1.39 1.06
C GLY A 62 -12.96 -1.99 -0.10
N GLU A 63 -13.16 -1.51 -1.33
CA GLU A 63 -12.34 -1.95 -2.46
C GLU A 63 -10.97 -1.28 -2.46
N VAL A 64 -10.92 0.00 -2.08
CA VAL A 64 -9.68 0.78 -1.99
C VAL A 64 -8.79 0.33 -0.83
N THR A 65 -9.30 -0.39 0.18
CA THR A 65 -8.44 -1.01 1.20
C THR A 65 -7.82 -2.33 0.75
N ILE A 66 -8.54 -3.16 -0.02
CA ILE A 66 -8.09 -4.48 -0.46
C ILE A 66 -6.97 -4.39 -1.52
N VAL A 67 -7.09 -3.46 -2.47
CA VAL A 67 -6.17 -3.40 -3.62
C VAL A 67 -4.73 -2.99 -3.22
N PRO A 68 -4.50 -1.96 -2.37
CA PRO A 68 -3.17 -1.62 -1.85
C PRO A 68 -2.56 -2.73 -0.99
N LEU A 69 -3.36 -3.40 -0.15
CA LEU A 69 -2.91 -4.55 0.65
C LEU A 69 -2.37 -5.68 -0.23
N ASN A 70 -3.07 -5.98 -1.33
CA ASN A 70 -2.58 -6.94 -2.31
C ASN A 70 -1.28 -6.45 -2.98
N HIS A 71 -1.18 -5.17 -3.35
CA HIS A 71 0.02 -4.62 -3.98
C HIS A 71 1.28 -4.75 -3.10
N GLU A 72 1.19 -4.44 -1.80
CA GLU A 72 2.29 -4.67 -0.85
C GLU A 72 2.69 -6.15 -0.76
N PHE A 73 1.69 -7.05 -0.80
CA PHE A 73 1.94 -8.49 -0.74
C PHE A 73 2.80 -8.97 -1.92
N TRP A 74 2.54 -8.47 -3.13
CA TRP A 74 3.30 -8.83 -4.33
C TRP A 74 4.70 -8.17 -4.40
N CYS A 75 4.90 -7.02 -3.78
CA CYS A 75 6.22 -6.36 -3.73
C CYS A 75 7.18 -7.07 -2.77
N ARG A 76 6.69 -7.56 -1.62
CA ARG A 76 7.51 -8.29 -0.63
C ARG A 76 8.09 -9.61 -1.16
N ASP A 77 7.36 -10.33 -2.01
CA ASP A 77 7.86 -11.56 -2.65
C ASP A 77 8.95 -11.27 -3.70
N LYS A 78 8.87 -10.13 -4.38
CA LYS A 78 9.86 -9.75 -5.41
C LYS A 78 11.19 -9.30 -4.79
N GLU A 79 11.16 -8.70 -3.61
CA GLU A 79 12.35 -8.27 -2.89
C GLU A 79 13.12 -9.44 -2.26
N SER A 80 12.41 -10.40 -1.68
CA SER A 80 13.00 -11.65 -1.16
C SER A 80 13.55 -12.55 -2.27
N ALA A 81 12.95 -12.56 -3.46
CA ALA A 81 13.52 -13.23 -4.65
C ALA A 81 14.82 -12.57 -5.15
N LYS A 82 14.94 -11.23 -5.08
CA LYS A 82 16.15 -10.51 -5.49
C LYS A 82 17.33 -10.75 -4.54
N ILE A 83 17.09 -10.81 -3.23
CA ILE A 83 18.13 -11.09 -2.22
C ILE A 83 18.69 -12.49 -2.39
N ASN A 84 17.82 -13.49 -2.57
CA ASN A 84 18.24 -14.88 -2.82
C ASN A 84 19.06 -15.03 -4.12
N SER A 85 18.70 -14.31 -5.18
CA SER A 85 19.47 -14.28 -6.42
C SER A 85 20.85 -13.62 -6.25
N ALA A 86 20.94 -12.54 -5.48
CA ALA A 86 22.20 -11.84 -5.25
C ALA A 86 23.17 -12.70 -4.41
N GLU A 87 22.70 -13.34 -3.35
CA GLU A 87 23.51 -14.25 -2.53
C GLU A 87 24.00 -15.46 -3.33
N ALA A 88 23.14 -16.10 -4.14
CA ALA A 88 23.51 -17.21 -4.99
C ALA A 88 24.65 -16.85 -5.97
N LEU A 89 24.61 -15.65 -6.57
CA LEU A 89 25.66 -15.15 -7.46
C LEU A 89 26.98 -14.85 -6.72
N THR A 90 26.94 -14.44 -5.46
CA THR A 90 28.15 -14.22 -4.66
C THR A 90 28.82 -15.52 -4.23
N LEU A 91 28.04 -16.57 -3.97
CA LEU A 91 28.57 -17.90 -3.68
C LEU A 91 29.22 -18.51 -4.93
N GLN A 92 28.58 -18.42 -6.09
CA GLN A 92 29.10 -18.99 -7.34
C GLN A 92 30.44 -18.35 -7.79
N ARG A 93 30.64 -17.03 -7.55
CA ARG A 93 31.93 -16.35 -7.81
C ARG A 93 33.07 -16.82 -6.91
N ARG A 94 32.79 -17.32 -5.70
CA ARG A 94 33.83 -17.78 -4.75
C ARG A 94 34.34 -19.19 -5.07
N ILE A 95 33.50 -20.03 -5.67
CA ILE A 95 33.84 -21.43 -6.02
C ILE A 95 34.68 -21.52 -7.30
N SER A 96 34.65 -20.48 -8.15
CA SER A 96 35.37 -20.48 -9.43
C SER A 96 36.83 -20.00 -9.34
N LYS A 97 37.36 -19.79 -8.13
CA LYS A 97 38.74 -19.33 -7.86
C LYS A 97 39.66 -20.39 -7.24
N LYS A 98 39.28 -21.67 -7.26
CA LYS A 98 40.13 -22.78 -6.80
C LYS A 98 40.64 -23.61 -7.96
#